data_AF-A0A812ERX9-F1
#
_entry.id   AF-A0A812ERX9-F1
#
_cell.length_a   1.000
_cell.length_b   1.000
_cell.length_c   1.000
_cell.angle_alpha   90.00
_cell.angle_beta   90.00
_cell.angle_gamma   90.00
#
_symmetry.space_group_name_H-M   'P 1'
#
loop_
_entity.id
_entity.type
_entity.pdbx_description
1 polymer ?
#
loop_
_entity_poly.entity_id
_entity_poly.type
_entity_poly.pdbx_seq_one_letter_code
_entity_poly.pdbx_strand_id
1 'polypeptide(L)'
;MKHLLIICSLPFLKEKTSDEIFYAELAVESVCQIGYLLRAPCPGIQAQICATLWSLYSENHPTQHVFKHEPCTVQFLRKIIEQSDVAVTLVKAIQLVENDRNNKLLVLETLQKLSRHSAMCCDQMLSENIAYTLCSQLLDPDPTGQLLFRSVEIMWNLMENTTNLMLISEQLNNLECICQLQNAFMYQLTQGYSNYDSQLRNDILVIINLVAANTQKAPFVESGLTVITVFLSSMVKLCHEFLLHISLFLSLSLYLSISLHYLSIYLSIYLSIYLSIYLSITFPYLSVLKSHSILLKHLQITACHEDFEMKKLLYMTLCSLSKYPSVLPILTEGRLLLALFSFVRNNQSTAPRREWSVAEYEELQLHALSCLCILCPLLLEDFMACQGSTRLLLLLEWCTQKDDFKGHGNSFYGDNSRGTKNAQKRLCLRLLFSVVATKNELIIKDLVDQGAMNLIISILSSSLFCTAKNCIIENEMKSTMLLILSHLCEGNAHHKVSPYTKLWPKNHS
;
A
#
# COMPACT_ATOMS: atom_id res chain seq x y z
N MET A 1 19.29 -11.15 -44.19
CA MET A 1 19.14 -11.26 -42.73
C MET A 1 17.68 -11.24 -42.28
N LYS A 2 16.90 -10.17 -42.53
CA LYS A 2 15.47 -10.12 -42.14
C LYS A 2 14.63 -11.33 -42.61
N HIS A 3 14.79 -11.77 -43.86
CA HIS A 3 14.11 -12.98 -44.37
C HIS A 3 14.48 -14.27 -43.63
N LEU A 4 15.74 -14.40 -43.17
CA LEU A 4 16.17 -15.55 -42.39
C LEU A 4 15.48 -15.54 -41.02
N LEU A 5 15.39 -14.38 -40.37
CA LEU A 5 14.69 -14.24 -39.08
C LEU A 5 13.19 -14.54 -39.20
N ILE A 6 12.56 -14.20 -40.34
CA ILE A 6 11.17 -14.61 -40.61
C ILE A 6 11.06 -16.14 -40.67
N ILE A 7 12.02 -16.84 -41.28
CA ILE A 7 12.04 -18.31 -41.26
C ILE A 7 12.25 -18.84 -39.84
N CYS A 8 13.14 -18.21 -39.05
CA CYS A 8 13.36 -18.55 -37.64
C CYS A 8 12.14 -18.31 -36.74
N SER A 9 11.10 -17.62 -37.23
CA SER A 9 9.84 -17.43 -36.49
C SER A 9 8.91 -18.64 -36.55
N LEU A 10 9.20 -19.59 -37.44
CA LEU A 10 8.51 -20.87 -37.52
C LEU A 10 9.00 -21.80 -36.39
N PRO A 11 8.11 -22.64 -35.84
CA PRO A 11 8.50 -23.67 -34.87
C PRO A 11 9.66 -24.53 -35.36
N PHE A 12 10.50 -25.02 -34.45
CA PHE A 12 11.39 -26.13 -34.78
C PHE A 12 10.58 -27.35 -35.24
N LEU A 13 11.19 -28.19 -36.08
CA LEU A 13 10.58 -29.37 -36.64
C LEU A 13 11.19 -30.63 -36.03
N LYS A 14 10.37 -31.67 -35.86
CA LYS A 14 10.77 -32.99 -35.37
C LYS A 14 10.24 -34.09 -36.29
N GLU A 15 11.00 -35.18 -36.42
CA GLU A 15 10.55 -36.41 -37.07
C GLU A 15 9.98 -37.39 -36.04
N LYS A 16 10.53 -37.39 -34.82
CA LYS A 16 10.10 -38.22 -33.69
C LYS A 16 9.96 -37.38 -32.42
N THR A 17 9.12 -37.83 -31.49
CA THR A 17 8.95 -37.16 -30.19
C THR A 17 10.24 -37.10 -29.37
N SER A 18 11.15 -38.07 -29.54
CA SER A 18 12.47 -38.09 -28.90
C SER A 18 13.39 -36.94 -29.33
N ASP A 19 13.14 -36.34 -30.49
CA ASP A 19 14.00 -35.28 -31.06
C ASP A 19 13.98 -34.03 -30.19
N GLU A 20 12.86 -33.73 -29.52
CA GLU A 20 12.76 -32.64 -28.55
C GLU A 20 13.74 -32.82 -27.38
N ILE A 21 14.05 -34.06 -26.99
CA ILE A 21 15.03 -34.32 -25.93
C ILE A 21 16.45 -34.26 -26.51
N PHE A 22 16.67 -34.91 -27.65
CA PHE A 22 18.00 -35.08 -28.22
C PHE A 22 18.61 -33.78 -28.76
N TYR A 23 17.77 -32.88 -29.30
CA TYR A 23 18.22 -31.62 -29.90
C TYR A 23 17.90 -30.39 -29.03
N ALA A 24 17.47 -30.57 -27.77
CA ALA A 24 17.12 -29.47 -26.88
C ALA A 24 18.25 -28.44 -26.75
N GLU A 25 19.48 -28.89 -26.49
CA GLU A 25 20.64 -28.00 -26.30
C GLU A 25 20.96 -27.19 -27.56
N LEU A 26 20.90 -27.81 -28.75
CA LEU A 26 21.10 -27.12 -30.02
C LEU A 26 19.99 -26.11 -30.31
N ALA A 27 18.75 -26.42 -29.95
CA ALA A 27 17.63 -25.50 -30.10
C ALA A 27 17.78 -24.30 -29.15
N VAL A 28 18.21 -24.53 -27.91
CA VAL A 28 18.57 -23.48 -26.95
C VAL A 28 19.67 -22.60 -27.50
N GLU A 29 20.78 -23.16 -27.95
CA GLU A 29 21.90 -22.40 -28.52
C GLU A 29 21.46 -21.59 -29.74
N SER A 30 20.64 -22.17 -30.62
CA SER A 30 20.09 -21.47 -31.79
C SER A 30 19.25 -20.24 -31.40
N VAL A 31 18.42 -20.37 -30.37
CA VAL A 31 17.61 -19.28 -29.83
C VAL A 31 18.49 -18.21 -29.15
N CYS A 32 19.53 -18.60 -28.43
CA CYS A 32 20.53 -17.65 -27.88
C CYS A 32 21.19 -16.83 -29.00
N GLN A 33 21.61 -17.49 -30.10
CA GLN A 33 22.22 -16.79 -31.24
C GLN A 33 21.26 -15.80 -31.90
N ILE A 34 19.96 -16.14 -32.02
CA ILE A 34 18.93 -15.19 -32.49
C ILE A 34 18.84 -13.99 -31.54
N GLY A 35 18.85 -14.22 -30.23
CA GLY A 35 18.87 -13.18 -29.22
C GLY A 35 20.08 -12.24 -29.35
N TYR A 36 21.29 -12.78 -29.52
CA TYR A 36 22.51 -11.98 -29.64
C TYR A 36 22.53 -11.02 -30.84
N LEU A 37 21.77 -11.32 -31.89
CA LEU A 37 21.61 -10.41 -33.02
C LEU A 37 20.90 -9.09 -32.65
N LEU A 38 20.27 -8.99 -31.47
CA LEU A 38 19.74 -7.71 -30.95
C LEU A 38 20.82 -6.64 -30.80
N ARG A 39 22.09 -7.04 -30.65
CA ARG A 39 23.23 -6.13 -30.57
C ARG A 39 23.54 -5.42 -31.89
N ALA A 40 23.00 -5.92 -33.01
CA ALA A 40 23.17 -5.26 -34.29
C ALA A 40 22.40 -3.92 -34.28
N PRO A 41 23.04 -2.77 -34.62
CA PRO A 41 22.42 -1.44 -34.59
C PRO A 41 21.53 -1.23 -35.83
N CYS A 42 20.58 -2.14 -36.05
CA CYS A 42 19.64 -2.08 -37.17
C CYS A 42 18.22 -2.26 -36.64
N PRO A 43 17.42 -1.18 -36.59
CA PRO A 43 16.08 -1.21 -36.01
C PRO A 43 15.16 -2.28 -36.60
N GLY A 44 15.18 -2.42 -37.92
CA GLY A 44 14.36 -3.41 -38.62
C GLY A 44 14.75 -4.87 -38.30
N ILE A 45 16.00 -5.11 -37.90
CA ILE A 45 16.46 -6.44 -37.44
C ILE A 45 16.02 -6.65 -36.00
N GLN A 46 16.23 -5.68 -35.11
CA GLN A 46 15.83 -5.76 -33.70
C GLN A 46 14.33 -6.00 -33.54
N ALA A 47 13.51 -5.24 -34.28
CA ALA A 47 12.06 -5.43 -34.29
C ALA A 47 11.66 -6.84 -34.78
N GLN A 48 12.34 -7.35 -35.81
CA GLN A 48 12.07 -8.70 -36.32
C GLN A 48 12.50 -9.78 -35.33
N ILE A 49 13.58 -9.58 -34.56
CA ILE A 49 14.01 -10.53 -33.53
C ILE A 49 12.96 -10.60 -32.42
N CYS A 50 12.47 -9.47 -31.91
CA CYS A 50 11.38 -9.44 -30.93
C CYS A 50 10.13 -10.20 -31.45
N ALA A 51 9.75 -9.97 -32.71
CA ALA A 51 8.65 -10.70 -33.34
C ALA A 51 8.92 -12.22 -33.46
N THR A 52 10.16 -12.60 -33.76
CA THR A 52 10.61 -14.00 -33.89
C THR A 52 10.52 -14.72 -32.55
N LEU A 53 11.09 -14.12 -31.50
CA LEU A 53 11.06 -14.65 -30.13
C LEU A 53 9.62 -14.80 -29.62
N TRP A 54 8.77 -13.82 -29.90
CA TRP A 54 7.36 -13.91 -29.53
C TRP A 54 6.62 -15.02 -30.30
N SER A 55 6.85 -15.16 -31.61
CA SER A 55 6.25 -16.23 -32.43
C SER A 55 6.57 -17.61 -31.88
N LEU A 56 7.82 -17.82 -31.43
CA LEU A 56 8.27 -19.07 -30.83
C LEU A 56 7.68 -19.31 -29.43
N TYR A 57 7.35 -18.27 -28.67
CA TYR A 57 6.80 -18.39 -27.32
C TYR A 57 5.26 -18.47 -27.25
N SER A 58 4.59 -17.87 -28.24
CA SER A 58 3.12 -17.76 -28.30
C SER A 58 2.43 -19.10 -28.58
N GLU A 59 1.15 -19.23 -28.24
CA GLU A 59 0.37 -20.46 -28.52
C GLU A 59 -0.03 -20.59 -29.99
N ASN A 60 -0.10 -19.46 -30.70
CA ASN A 60 -0.57 -19.39 -32.08
C ASN A 60 0.60 -19.42 -33.05
N HIS A 61 1.11 -20.63 -33.32
CA HIS A 61 2.19 -20.79 -34.27
C HIS A 61 1.72 -20.76 -35.73
N PRO A 62 2.49 -20.13 -36.63
CA PRO A 62 2.26 -20.24 -38.06
C PRO A 62 2.33 -21.70 -38.52
N THR A 63 1.41 -22.11 -39.38
CA THR A 63 1.38 -23.47 -39.92
C THR A 63 2.51 -23.65 -40.94
N GLN A 64 3.24 -24.75 -40.81
CA GLN A 64 4.23 -25.18 -41.79
C GLN A 64 4.03 -26.67 -42.08
N HIS A 65 4.03 -27.02 -43.36
CA HIS A 65 3.94 -28.40 -43.82
C HIS A 65 5.26 -28.80 -44.46
N VAL A 66 5.99 -29.67 -43.77
CA VAL A 66 7.25 -30.23 -44.25
C VAL A 66 7.12 -31.75 -44.27
N PHE A 67 7.49 -32.37 -45.39
CA PHE A 67 7.32 -33.81 -45.58
C PHE A 67 8.01 -34.60 -44.46
N LYS A 68 7.26 -35.50 -43.80
CA LYS A 68 7.68 -36.33 -42.64
C LYS A 68 8.05 -35.60 -41.34
N HIS A 69 7.86 -34.28 -41.27
CA HIS A 69 8.18 -33.51 -40.09
C HIS A 69 6.93 -32.83 -39.54
N GLU A 70 6.85 -32.76 -38.22
CA GLU A 70 5.83 -32.00 -37.51
C GLU A 70 6.46 -30.87 -36.68
N PRO A 71 5.75 -29.76 -36.43
CA PRO A 71 6.19 -28.75 -35.49
C PRO A 71 6.40 -29.33 -34.09
N CYS A 72 7.43 -28.86 -33.39
CA CYS A 72 7.60 -29.15 -31.97
C CYS A 72 6.45 -28.56 -31.13
N THR A 73 6.25 -29.11 -29.94
CA THR A 73 5.18 -28.67 -29.05
C THR A 73 5.41 -27.25 -28.50
N VAL A 74 4.33 -26.52 -28.21
CA VAL A 74 4.41 -25.20 -27.56
C VAL A 74 5.18 -25.28 -26.23
N GLN A 75 4.97 -26.34 -25.46
CA GLN A 75 5.65 -26.57 -24.18
C GLN A 75 7.17 -26.71 -24.37
N PHE A 76 7.60 -27.42 -25.42
CA PHE A 76 9.01 -27.53 -25.76
C PHE A 76 9.61 -26.18 -26.18
N LEU A 77 8.92 -25.42 -27.03
CA LEU A 77 9.40 -24.11 -27.48
C LEU A 77 9.52 -23.09 -26.34
N ARG A 78 8.53 -23.06 -25.44
CA ARG A 78 8.60 -22.25 -24.20
C ARG A 78 9.81 -22.67 -23.38
N LYS A 79 9.98 -23.98 -23.12
CA LYS A 79 11.12 -24.51 -22.37
C LYS A 79 12.47 -24.12 -22.98
N ILE A 80 12.61 -24.15 -24.30
CA ILE A 80 13.83 -23.70 -24.98
C ILE A 80 14.11 -22.23 -24.67
N ILE A 81 13.09 -21.36 -24.78
CA ILE A 81 13.25 -19.93 -24.49
C ILE A 81 13.61 -19.71 -23.03
N GLU A 82 12.97 -20.42 -22.10
CA GLU A 82 13.26 -20.33 -20.66
C GLU A 82 14.67 -20.80 -20.30
N GLN A 83 15.19 -21.79 -21.03
CA GLN A 83 16.55 -22.31 -20.83
C GLN A 83 17.62 -21.50 -21.57
N SER A 84 17.23 -20.69 -22.56
CA SER A 84 18.11 -19.77 -23.27
C SER A 84 18.46 -18.54 -22.44
N ASP A 85 19.46 -17.77 -22.85
CA ASP A 85 19.82 -16.48 -22.24
C ASP A 85 19.15 -15.28 -22.96
N VAL A 86 18.01 -15.53 -23.63
CA VAL A 86 17.27 -14.50 -24.35
C VAL A 86 16.74 -13.43 -23.41
N ALA A 87 16.21 -13.79 -22.23
CA ALA A 87 15.71 -12.80 -21.28
C ALA A 87 16.85 -11.86 -20.84
N VAL A 88 18.02 -12.42 -20.49
CA VAL A 88 19.26 -11.68 -20.19
C VAL A 88 19.64 -10.74 -21.34
N THR A 89 19.62 -11.24 -22.58
CA THR A 89 20.00 -10.46 -23.75
C THR A 89 19.01 -9.32 -24.04
N LEU A 90 17.72 -9.54 -23.83
CA LEU A 90 16.68 -8.51 -23.95
C LEU A 90 16.86 -7.41 -22.91
N VAL A 91 17.20 -7.74 -21.64
CA VAL A 91 17.52 -6.72 -20.62
C VAL A 91 18.69 -5.84 -21.07
N LYS A 92 19.79 -6.46 -21.52
CA LYS A 92 20.95 -5.74 -22.06
C LYS A 92 20.62 -4.90 -23.29
N ALA A 93 19.67 -5.35 -24.11
CA ALA A 93 19.26 -4.63 -25.30
C ALA A 93 18.56 -3.30 -24.99
N ILE A 94 17.95 -3.11 -23.81
CA ILE A 94 17.29 -1.85 -23.42
C ILE A 94 18.24 -0.66 -23.57
N GLN A 95 19.49 -0.79 -23.12
CA GLN A 95 20.51 0.25 -23.25
C GLN A 95 20.93 0.50 -24.71
N LEU A 96 20.92 -0.55 -25.54
CA LEU A 96 21.29 -0.44 -26.95
C LEU A 96 20.25 0.30 -27.79
N VAL A 97 18.99 0.31 -27.34
CA VAL A 97 17.86 0.95 -28.01
C VAL A 97 17.37 2.22 -27.29
N GLU A 98 18.19 2.80 -26.40
CA GLU A 98 17.81 3.96 -25.60
C GLU A 98 17.34 5.15 -26.48
N ASN A 99 17.98 5.35 -27.63
CA ASN A 99 17.65 6.42 -28.58
C ASN A 99 16.54 6.04 -29.59
N ASP A 100 16.10 4.77 -29.61
CA ASP A 100 15.03 4.28 -30.50
C ASP A 100 13.81 3.85 -29.67
N ARG A 101 12.92 4.81 -29.44
CA ARG A 101 11.68 4.61 -28.67
C ARG A 101 10.86 3.41 -29.16
N ASN A 102 10.76 3.21 -30.49
CA ASN A 102 9.91 2.15 -31.03
C ASN A 102 10.50 0.77 -30.71
N ASN A 103 11.80 0.59 -30.89
CA ASN A 103 12.44 -0.68 -30.52
C ASN A 103 12.52 -0.87 -29.01
N LYS A 104 12.73 0.19 -28.23
CA LYS A 104 12.65 0.13 -26.77
C LYS A 104 11.30 -0.43 -26.33
N LEU A 105 10.20 0.09 -26.87
CA LEU A 105 8.85 -0.42 -26.59
C LEU A 105 8.66 -1.89 -27.04
N LEU A 106 9.25 -2.30 -28.17
CA LEU A 106 9.19 -3.70 -28.63
C LEU A 106 9.98 -4.66 -27.74
N VAL A 107 11.15 -4.24 -27.26
CA VAL A 107 11.96 -5.02 -26.30
C VAL A 107 11.20 -5.15 -24.98
N LEU A 108 10.64 -4.05 -24.47
CA LEU A 108 9.82 -4.07 -23.25
C LEU A 108 8.56 -4.93 -23.41
N GLU A 109 7.88 -4.86 -24.55
CA GLU A 109 6.74 -5.74 -24.85
C GLU A 109 7.13 -7.22 -24.82
N THR A 110 8.31 -7.56 -25.35
CA THR A 110 8.81 -8.94 -25.34
C THR A 110 9.14 -9.39 -23.92
N LEU A 111 9.82 -8.55 -23.13
CA LEU A 111 10.10 -8.82 -21.72
C LEU A 111 8.83 -8.99 -20.90
N GLN A 112 7.83 -8.12 -21.08
CA GLN A 112 6.52 -8.19 -20.42
C GLN A 112 5.82 -9.52 -20.69
N LYS A 113 5.84 -9.99 -21.95
CA LYS A 113 5.22 -11.27 -22.32
C LYS A 113 5.95 -12.46 -21.70
N LEU A 114 7.28 -12.43 -21.66
CA LEU A 114 8.09 -13.48 -21.03
C LEU A 114 7.88 -13.52 -19.51
N SER A 115 7.89 -12.35 -18.84
CA SER A 115 7.76 -12.25 -17.37
C SER A 115 6.39 -12.69 -16.86
N ARG A 116 5.33 -12.54 -17.66
CA ARG A 116 3.97 -12.95 -17.29
C ARG A 116 3.81 -14.47 -17.12
N HIS A 117 4.63 -15.26 -17.81
CA HIS A 117 4.39 -16.69 -17.97
C HIS A 117 5.54 -17.58 -17.50
N SER A 118 6.70 -17.01 -17.16
CA SER A 118 7.89 -17.80 -16.81
C SER A 118 8.67 -17.22 -15.64
N ALA A 119 8.70 -17.98 -14.54
CA ALA A 119 9.55 -17.72 -13.38
C ALA A 119 11.04 -17.73 -13.74
N MET A 120 11.48 -18.66 -14.60
CA MET A 120 12.89 -18.73 -15.04
C MET A 120 13.29 -17.48 -15.80
N CYS A 121 12.46 -16.99 -16.72
CA CYS A 121 12.71 -15.72 -17.40
C CYS A 121 12.76 -14.55 -16.41
N CYS A 122 11.87 -14.49 -15.42
CA CYS A 122 11.90 -13.47 -14.37
C CYS A 122 13.21 -13.47 -13.59
N ASP A 123 13.67 -14.65 -13.14
CA ASP A 123 14.91 -14.80 -12.38
C ASP A 123 16.14 -14.44 -13.23
N GLN A 124 16.13 -14.80 -14.52
CA GLN A 124 17.15 -14.36 -15.48
C GLN A 124 17.16 -12.84 -15.67
N MET A 125 15.99 -12.19 -15.79
CA MET A 125 15.93 -10.72 -15.89
C MET A 125 16.46 -10.05 -14.62
N LEU A 126 16.15 -10.62 -13.45
CA LEU A 126 16.66 -10.13 -12.17
C LEU A 126 18.18 -10.31 -12.05
N SER A 127 18.76 -11.37 -12.61
CA SER A 127 20.22 -11.53 -12.65
C SER A 127 20.94 -10.40 -13.40
N GLU A 128 20.22 -9.63 -14.22
CA GLU A 128 20.73 -8.50 -15.02
C GLU A 128 20.18 -7.14 -14.57
N ASN A 129 19.79 -7.02 -13.30
CA ASN A 129 19.33 -5.76 -12.69
C ASN A 129 18.16 -5.07 -13.44
N ILE A 130 17.22 -5.86 -13.96
CA ILE A 130 16.08 -5.33 -14.70
C ILE A 130 15.26 -4.31 -13.90
N ALA A 131 15.07 -4.51 -12.59
CA ALA A 131 14.23 -3.61 -11.79
C ALA A 131 14.89 -2.23 -11.68
N TYR A 132 16.21 -2.18 -11.48
CA TYR A 132 16.96 -0.92 -11.53
C TYR A 132 16.84 -0.25 -12.91
N THR A 133 17.09 -1.00 -13.99
CA THR A 133 17.13 -0.47 -15.36
C THR A 133 15.78 0.13 -15.77
N LEU A 134 14.68 -0.57 -15.47
CA LEU A 134 13.33 -0.06 -15.71
C LEU A 134 13.03 1.15 -14.82
N CYS A 135 13.41 1.10 -13.54
CA CYS A 135 13.13 2.17 -12.59
C CYS A 135 13.84 3.48 -12.96
N SER A 136 15.11 3.41 -13.38
CA SER A 136 15.90 4.59 -13.77
C SER A 136 15.30 5.35 -14.96
N GLN A 137 14.44 4.69 -15.74
CA GLN A 137 13.92 5.15 -17.03
C GLN A 137 12.38 5.34 -17.04
N LEU A 138 11.71 5.26 -15.88
CA LEU A 138 10.24 5.30 -15.79
C LEU A 138 9.62 6.55 -16.45
N LEU A 139 10.35 7.66 -16.42
CA LEU A 139 9.90 8.97 -16.88
C LEU A 139 10.65 9.47 -18.12
N ASP A 140 11.32 8.60 -18.86
CA ASP A 140 11.89 9.03 -20.14
C ASP A 140 10.76 9.50 -21.08
N PRO A 141 11.06 10.41 -22.02
CA PRO A 141 10.04 10.97 -22.90
C PRO A 141 9.29 9.92 -23.73
N ASP A 142 8.03 9.68 -23.40
CA ASP A 142 7.11 8.85 -24.18
C ASP A 142 5.68 9.44 -24.16
N PRO A 143 5.23 10.12 -25.24
CA PRO A 143 3.89 10.70 -25.29
C PRO A 143 2.77 9.65 -25.29
N THR A 144 3.10 8.36 -25.51
CA THR A 144 2.11 7.28 -25.52
C THR A 144 1.84 6.71 -24.13
N GLY A 145 2.68 7.00 -23.13
CA GLY A 145 2.60 6.42 -21.78
C GLY A 145 2.93 4.92 -21.70
N GLN A 146 3.27 4.27 -22.82
CA GLN A 146 3.53 2.84 -22.86
C GLN A 146 4.82 2.47 -22.13
N LEU A 147 5.83 3.34 -22.13
CA LEU A 147 7.08 3.08 -21.44
C LEU A 147 6.85 2.87 -19.94
N LEU A 148 6.19 3.82 -19.29
CA LEU A 148 5.88 3.76 -17.86
C LEU A 148 5.03 2.53 -17.55
N PHE A 149 3.96 2.32 -18.33
CA PHE A 149 3.08 1.18 -18.16
C PHE A 149 3.81 -0.16 -18.24
N ARG A 150 4.53 -0.43 -19.34
CA ARG A 150 5.20 -1.71 -19.54
C ARG A 150 6.28 -1.94 -18.50
N SER A 151 6.97 -0.88 -18.08
CA SER A 151 7.99 -0.96 -17.01
C SER A 151 7.37 -1.39 -15.68
N VAL A 152 6.25 -0.75 -15.28
CA VAL A 152 5.52 -1.10 -14.06
C VAL A 152 4.91 -2.50 -14.14
N GLU A 153 4.34 -2.89 -15.29
CA GLU A 153 3.77 -4.23 -15.48
C GLU A 153 4.84 -5.33 -15.48
N ILE A 154 6.03 -5.08 -16.05
CA ILE A 154 7.15 -6.01 -15.92
C ILE A 154 7.53 -6.17 -14.45
N MET A 155 7.66 -5.09 -13.68
CA MET A 155 7.94 -5.17 -12.24
C MET A 155 6.84 -5.92 -11.48
N TRP A 156 5.58 -5.71 -11.84
CA TRP A 156 4.46 -6.46 -11.29
C TRP A 156 4.58 -7.96 -11.54
N ASN A 157 4.81 -8.36 -12.80
CA ASN A 157 5.01 -9.75 -13.18
C ASN A 157 6.21 -10.37 -12.45
N LEU A 158 7.29 -9.60 -12.26
CA LEU A 158 8.45 -10.05 -11.47
C LEU A 158 8.03 -10.35 -10.02
N MET A 159 7.23 -9.50 -9.39
CA MET A 159 6.75 -9.71 -8.01
C MET A 159 5.87 -10.97 -7.88
N GLU A 160 5.06 -11.29 -8.89
CA GLU A 160 4.18 -12.46 -8.86
C GLU A 160 4.90 -13.78 -9.13
N ASN A 161 5.90 -13.77 -10.03
CA ASN A 161 6.44 -15.00 -10.61
C ASN A 161 7.87 -15.35 -10.18
N THR A 162 8.66 -14.43 -9.63
CA THR A 162 10.06 -14.73 -9.25
C THR A 162 10.16 -15.72 -8.09
N THR A 163 11.25 -16.49 -8.06
CA THR A 163 11.59 -17.33 -6.90
C THR A 163 12.16 -16.53 -5.73
N ASN A 164 12.71 -15.33 -5.98
CA ASN A 164 13.35 -14.51 -4.95
C ASN A 164 12.90 -13.05 -5.00
N LEU A 165 11.77 -12.76 -4.35
CA LEU A 165 11.15 -11.43 -4.28
C LEU A 165 12.09 -10.35 -3.67
N MET A 166 13.04 -10.74 -2.81
CA MET A 166 13.95 -9.80 -2.15
C MET A 166 14.86 -9.08 -3.15
N LEU A 167 15.24 -9.73 -4.26
CA LEU A 167 16.12 -9.14 -5.28
C LEU A 167 15.53 -7.87 -5.90
N ILE A 168 14.20 -7.80 -6.07
CA ILE A 168 13.52 -6.61 -6.59
C ILE A 168 13.77 -5.44 -5.64
N SER A 169 13.55 -5.67 -4.34
CA SER A 169 13.74 -4.64 -3.32
C SER A 169 15.20 -4.19 -3.23
N GLU A 170 16.16 -5.12 -3.35
CA GLU A 170 17.60 -4.82 -3.35
C GLU A 170 18.01 -3.96 -4.55
N GLN A 171 17.53 -4.28 -5.76
CA GLN A 171 17.84 -3.52 -6.98
C GLN A 171 17.28 -2.10 -6.94
N LEU A 172 16.11 -1.91 -6.32
CA LEU A 172 15.46 -0.62 -6.17
C LEU A 172 15.97 0.19 -4.96
N ASN A 173 16.83 -0.40 -4.11
CA ASN A 173 17.32 0.20 -2.87
C ASN A 173 18.44 1.23 -3.10
N ASN A 174 18.17 2.27 -3.86
CA ASN A 174 19.10 3.36 -4.12
C ASN A 174 18.35 4.68 -4.34
N LEU A 175 19.04 5.81 -4.15
CA LEU A 175 18.41 7.13 -4.19
C LEU A 175 17.77 7.45 -5.55
N GLU A 176 18.43 7.05 -6.64
CA GLU A 176 17.93 7.29 -8.00
C GLU A 176 16.58 6.59 -8.23
N CYS A 177 16.48 5.29 -7.92
CA CYS A 177 15.24 4.53 -8.08
C CYS A 177 14.11 5.07 -7.20
N ILE A 178 14.40 5.41 -5.94
CA ILE A 178 13.38 5.95 -5.02
C ILE A 178 12.88 7.31 -5.49
N CYS A 179 13.77 8.18 -5.98
CA CYS A 179 13.39 9.44 -6.61
C CYS A 179 12.57 9.23 -7.89
N GLN A 180 12.92 8.25 -8.74
CA GLN A 180 12.16 7.94 -9.95
C GLN A 180 10.75 7.41 -9.63
N LEU A 181 10.61 6.49 -8.66
CA LEU A 181 9.31 6.00 -8.18
C LEU A 181 8.47 7.15 -7.61
N GLN A 182 9.08 8.02 -6.79
CA GLN A 182 8.43 9.21 -6.26
C GLN A 182 7.93 10.13 -7.38
N ASN A 183 8.78 10.44 -8.37
CA ASN A 183 8.42 11.31 -9.48
C ASN A 183 7.32 10.69 -10.34
N ALA A 184 7.37 9.37 -10.59
CA ALA A 184 6.35 8.66 -11.36
C ALA A 184 5.01 8.64 -10.63
N PHE A 185 5.01 8.37 -9.33
CA PHE A 185 3.83 8.47 -8.47
C PHE A 185 3.23 9.88 -8.49
N MET A 186 4.08 10.91 -8.36
CA MET A 186 3.69 12.31 -8.41
C MET A 186 3.15 12.75 -9.78
N TYR A 187 3.73 12.26 -10.86
CA TYR A 187 3.25 12.48 -12.22
C TYR A 187 1.84 11.90 -12.37
N GLN A 188 1.64 10.65 -11.98
CA GLN A 188 0.31 10.02 -12.03
C GLN A 188 -0.72 10.71 -11.14
N LEU A 189 -0.32 11.21 -9.96
CA LEU A 189 -1.20 11.97 -9.08
C LEU A 189 -1.67 13.32 -9.64
N THR A 190 -0.87 13.96 -10.50
CA THR A 190 -1.12 15.34 -10.97
C THR A 190 -1.49 15.44 -12.44
N GLN A 191 -1.17 14.43 -13.24
CA GLN A 191 -1.41 14.38 -14.68
C GLN A 191 -2.20 13.14 -15.12
N GLY A 192 -2.38 12.15 -14.24
CA GLY A 192 -3.20 10.97 -14.49
C GLY A 192 -4.67 11.27 -14.22
N TYR A 193 -5.51 11.14 -15.24
CA TYR A 193 -6.94 11.48 -15.14
C TYR A 193 -7.86 10.31 -15.50
N SER A 194 -7.32 9.23 -16.06
CA SER A 194 -8.09 8.03 -16.37
C SER A 194 -8.10 7.04 -15.21
N ASN A 195 -9.06 6.12 -15.22
CA ASN A 195 -9.07 4.99 -14.26
C ASN A 195 -7.79 4.15 -14.38
N TYR A 196 -7.27 4.02 -15.59
CA TYR A 196 -6.03 3.31 -15.86
C TYR A 196 -4.82 4.01 -15.21
N ASP A 197 -4.73 5.33 -15.33
CA ASP A 197 -3.69 6.12 -14.66
C ASP A 197 -3.78 5.98 -13.13
N SER A 198 -5.02 5.93 -12.61
CA SER A 198 -5.29 5.74 -11.18
C SER A 198 -4.87 4.35 -10.69
N GLN A 199 -5.06 3.31 -11.50
CA GLN A 199 -4.55 1.97 -11.21
C GLN A 199 -3.02 1.94 -11.27
N LEU A 200 -2.42 2.52 -12.31
CA LEU A 200 -0.97 2.58 -12.49
C LEU A 200 -0.27 3.32 -11.33
N ARG A 201 -0.90 4.40 -10.83
CA ARG A 201 -0.47 5.09 -9.59
C ARG A 201 -0.43 4.14 -8.40
N ASN A 202 -1.46 3.31 -8.24
CA ASN A 202 -1.57 2.35 -7.14
C ASN A 202 -0.53 1.23 -7.28
N ASP A 203 -0.28 0.75 -8.51
CA ASP A 203 0.76 -0.24 -8.81
C ASP A 203 2.16 0.29 -8.46
N ILE A 204 2.46 1.55 -8.78
CA ILE A 204 3.70 2.21 -8.35
C ILE A 204 3.80 2.24 -6.81
N LEU A 205 2.69 2.51 -6.11
CA LEU A 205 2.67 2.54 -4.65
C LEU A 205 2.86 1.15 -4.03
N VAL A 206 2.40 0.09 -4.69
CA VAL A 206 2.70 -1.30 -4.30
C VAL A 206 4.20 -1.58 -4.41
N ILE A 207 4.86 -1.16 -5.49
CA ILE A 207 6.32 -1.28 -5.66
C ILE A 207 7.06 -0.49 -4.58
N ILE A 208 6.63 0.74 -4.29
CA ILE A 208 7.17 1.56 -3.19
C ILE A 208 7.06 0.83 -1.85
N ASN A 209 5.88 0.25 -1.55
CA ASN A 209 5.67 -0.48 -0.31
C ASN A 209 6.50 -1.77 -0.23
N LEU A 210 6.73 -2.46 -1.35
CA LEU A 210 7.62 -3.63 -1.41
C LEU A 210 9.02 -3.24 -0.95
N VAL A 211 9.57 -2.14 -1.46
CA VAL A 211 10.89 -1.66 -1.06
C VAL A 211 10.87 -1.26 0.43
N ALA A 212 9.89 -0.45 0.85
CA ALA A 212 9.76 0.00 2.24
C ALA A 212 9.66 -1.15 3.26
N ALA A 213 8.99 -2.26 2.89
CA ALA A 213 8.79 -3.40 3.78
C ALA A 213 10.05 -4.26 3.97
N ASN A 214 10.93 -4.32 2.95
CA ASN A 214 11.99 -5.33 2.84
C ASN A 214 13.41 -4.79 2.94
N THR A 215 13.67 -3.49 2.72
CA THR A 215 15.04 -2.95 2.69
C THR A 215 15.35 -2.06 3.88
N GLN A 216 16.32 -2.49 4.70
CA GLN A 216 16.82 -1.65 5.79
C GLN A 216 17.67 -0.52 5.19
N LYS A 217 17.29 0.75 5.43
CA LYS A 217 17.99 1.99 5.02
C LYS A 217 17.73 2.49 3.58
N ALA A 218 16.62 2.14 2.97
CA ALA A 218 16.24 2.81 1.72
C ALA A 218 16.07 4.34 1.92
N PRO A 219 16.54 5.18 0.97
CA PRO A 219 16.61 6.63 1.12
C PRO A 219 15.25 7.33 0.92
N PHE A 220 14.21 6.84 1.61
CA PHE A 220 12.85 7.36 1.57
C PHE A 220 12.70 8.75 2.20
N VAL A 221 13.60 9.11 3.12
CA VAL A 221 13.60 10.43 3.77
C VAL A 221 14.31 11.43 2.85
N GLU A 222 15.47 11.07 2.31
CA GLU A 222 16.32 11.89 1.45
C GLU A 222 15.66 12.23 0.11
N SER A 223 14.90 11.28 -0.45
CA SER A 223 14.04 11.52 -1.62
C SER A 223 12.88 12.48 -1.32
N GLY A 224 12.46 12.61 -0.06
CA GLY A 224 11.24 13.34 0.32
C GLY A 224 9.95 12.55 0.05
N LEU A 225 10.04 11.29 -0.38
CA LEU A 225 8.87 10.44 -0.61
C LEU A 225 8.08 10.24 0.68
N THR A 226 8.76 10.06 1.82
CA THR A 226 8.11 9.94 3.15
C THR A 226 7.21 11.13 3.46
N VAL A 227 7.68 12.35 3.19
CA VAL A 227 6.92 13.58 3.45
C VAL A 227 5.66 13.62 2.58
N ILE A 228 5.77 13.25 1.30
CA ILE A 228 4.63 13.18 0.38
C ILE A 228 3.61 12.12 0.84
N THR A 229 4.06 10.93 1.22
CA THR A 229 3.18 9.85 1.70
C THR A 229 2.43 10.26 2.97
N VAL A 230 3.11 10.90 3.93
CA VAL A 230 2.48 11.43 5.15
C VAL A 230 1.45 12.51 4.82
N PHE A 231 1.82 13.44 3.95
CA PHE A 231 0.94 14.52 3.50
C PHE A 231 -0.36 14.00 2.88
N LEU A 232 -0.27 13.08 1.91
CA LEU A 232 -1.44 12.49 1.27
C LEU A 232 -2.32 11.70 2.25
N SER A 233 -1.68 11.04 3.22
CA SER A 233 -2.36 10.27 4.27
C SER A 233 -3.18 11.13 5.23
N SER A 234 -2.72 12.36 5.51
CA SER A 234 -3.37 13.31 6.45
C SER A 234 -4.32 14.31 5.77
N MET A 235 -4.14 14.58 4.47
CA MET A 235 -4.88 15.59 3.69
C MET A 235 -6.40 15.37 3.62
N VAL A 236 -6.87 14.12 3.52
CA VAL A 236 -8.26 13.82 3.10
C VAL A 236 -9.32 14.38 4.07
N LYS A 237 -8.99 14.65 5.34
CA LYS A 237 -9.96 15.25 6.28
C LYS A 237 -9.74 16.72 6.54
N LEU A 238 -8.48 17.17 6.53
CA LEU A 238 -8.16 18.57 6.77
C LEU A 238 -8.72 19.47 5.66
N CYS A 239 -8.63 19.11 4.38
CA CYS A 239 -9.15 19.96 3.30
C CYS A 239 -10.68 20.14 3.35
N HIS A 240 -11.45 19.09 3.66
CA HIS A 240 -12.90 19.20 3.72
C HIS A 240 -13.34 20.00 4.97
N GLU A 241 -12.77 19.72 6.15
CA GLU A 241 -13.07 20.49 7.37
C GLU A 241 -12.61 21.95 7.20
N PHE A 242 -11.49 22.19 6.52
CA PHE A 242 -10.95 23.50 6.18
C PHE A 242 -11.84 24.30 5.21
N LEU A 243 -12.28 23.70 4.10
CA LEU A 243 -13.18 24.36 3.14
C LEU A 243 -14.56 24.65 3.76
N LEU A 244 -15.07 23.73 4.58
CA LEU A 244 -16.28 23.96 5.36
C LEU A 244 -16.10 25.11 6.34
N HIS A 245 -15.02 25.11 7.13
CA HIS A 245 -14.75 26.17 8.09
C HIS A 245 -14.61 27.54 7.42
N ILE A 246 -13.93 27.61 6.26
CA ILE A 246 -13.79 28.83 5.48
C ILE A 246 -15.14 29.30 4.93
N SER A 247 -15.97 28.39 4.41
CA SER A 247 -17.29 28.74 3.86
C SER A 247 -18.27 29.24 4.94
N LEU A 248 -18.28 28.60 6.11
CA LEU A 248 -19.07 28.99 7.27
C LEU A 248 -18.56 30.31 7.88
N PHE A 249 -17.24 30.50 7.88
CA PHE A 249 -16.60 31.73 8.34
C PHE A 249 -16.89 32.91 7.41
N LEU A 250 -16.76 32.75 6.09
CA LEU A 250 -17.08 33.80 5.10
C LEU A 250 -18.55 34.20 5.17
N SER A 251 -19.45 33.22 5.30
CA SER A 251 -20.88 33.48 5.41
C SER A 251 -21.25 34.18 6.72
N LEU A 252 -20.69 33.76 7.85
CA LEU A 252 -20.95 34.37 9.16
C LEU A 252 -20.30 35.76 9.29
N SER A 253 -19.09 35.96 8.74
CA SER A 253 -18.40 37.27 8.74
C SER A 253 -19.09 38.29 7.84
N LEU A 254 -19.58 37.89 6.66
CA LEU A 254 -20.43 38.74 5.81
C LEU A 254 -21.72 39.12 6.54
N TYR A 255 -22.40 38.16 7.17
CA TYR A 255 -23.63 38.41 7.94
C TYR A 255 -23.42 39.37 9.13
N LEU A 256 -22.37 39.17 9.93
CA LEU A 256 -22.02 40.04 11.07
C LEU A 256 -21.51 41.43 10.65
N SER A 257 -20.79 41.53 9.52
CA SER A 257 -20.29 42.81 9.01
C SER A 257 -21.40 43.77 8.60
N ILE A 258 -22.55 43.23 8.20
CA ILE A 258 -23.77 44.00 7.86
C ILE A 258 -24.51 44.43 9.15
N SER A 259 -24.22 43.82 10.30
CA SER A 259 -25.09 43.87 11.49
C SER A 259 -24.47 44.37 12.81
N LEU A 260 -23.45 45.26 12.81
CA LEU A 260 -23.22 46.36 13.78
C LEU A 260 -21.74 46.75 13.95
N HIS A 261 -21.47 48.06 14.02
CA HIS A 261 -20.15 48.69 14.12
C HIS A 261 -19.43 48.51 15.49
N TYR A 262 -20.14 48.06 16.54
CA TYR A 262 -19.61 47.89 17.90
C TYR A 262 -19.00 46.51 18.19
N LEU A 263 -19.13 45.56 17.27
CA LEU A 263 -18.59 44.20 17.40
C LEU A 263 -17.19 44.06 16.77
N SER A 264 -16.54 45.16 16.37
CA SER A 264 -15.28 45.12 15.63
C SER A 264 -14.07 44.71 16.49
N ILE A 265 -14.04 45.07 17.77
CA ILE A 265 -12.94 44.73 18.70
C ILE A 265 -13.06 43.28 19.18
N TYR A 266 -14.27 42.83 19.52
CA TYR A 266 -14.49 41.43 19.89
C TYR A 266 -14.24 40.51 18.69
N LEU A 267 -14.68 40.90 17.49
CA LEU A 267 -14.42 40.16 16.26
C LEU A 267 -12.93 40.19 15.88
N SER A 268 -12.19 41.27 16.14
CA SER A 268 -10.75 41.33 15.84
C SER A 268 -9.90 40.51 16.82
N ILE A 269 -10.27 40.46 18.10
CA ILE A 269 -9.64 39.57 19.10
C ILE A 269 -9.98 38.11 18.80
N TYR A 270 -11.24 37.81 18.47
CA TYR A 270 -11.64 36.48 18.04
C TYR A 270 -10.92 36.08 16.74
N LEU A 271 -10.75 37.00 15.80
CA LEU A 271 -10.03 36.79 14.54
C LEU A 271 -8.53 36.59 14.77
N SER A 272 -7.90 37.29 15.71
CA SER A 272 -6.47 37.13 16.00
C SER A 272 -6.19 35.82 16.74
N ILE A 273 -7.07 35.41 17.65
CA ILE A 273 -7.01 34.11 18.32
C ILE A 273 -7.28 32.99 17.31
N TYR A 274 -8.30 33.13 16.47
CA TYR A 274 -8.62 32.15 15.44
C TYR A 274 -7.52 32.05 14.38
N LEU A 275 -6.96 33.18 13.93
CA LEU A 275 -5.86 33.22 12.96
C LEU A 275 -4.56 32.68 13.56
N SER A 276 -4.29 32.90 14.86
CA SER A 276 -3.13 32.32 15.54
C SER A 276 -3.30 30.82 15.79
N ILE A 277 -4.50 30.34 16.14
CA ILE A 277 -4.82 28.91 16.19
C ILE A 277 -4.72 28.30 14.79
N TYR A 278 -5.28 28.96 13.78
CA TYR A 278 -5.20 28.56 12.37
C TYR A 278 -3.76 28.52 11.87
N LEU A 279 -2.91 29.52 12.16
CA LEU A 279 -1.48 29.44 11.88
C LEU A 279 -0.84 28.32 12.70
N SER A 280 -1.13 28.14 13.98
CA SER A 280 -0.51 27.05 14.76
C SER A 280 -0.88 25.65 14.27
N ILE A 281 -2.09 25.48 13.73
CA ILE A 281 -2.58 24.21 13.16
C ILE A 281 -2.08 24.05 11.73
N THR A 282 -2.15 25.10 10.92
CA THR A 282 -1.92 25.05 9.46
C THR A 282 -0.47 25.33 9.11
N PHE A 283 0.31 26.09 9.89
CA PHE A 283 1.71 26.46 9.60
C PHE A 283 2.68 25.27 9.56
N PRO A 284 2.56 24.23 10.41
CA PRO A 284 3.31 22.98 10.22
C PRO A 284 2.95 22.29 8.91
N TYR A 285 1.67 22.33 8.50
CA TYR A 285 1.29 21.91 7.15
C TYR A 285 1.81 22.90 6.11
N LEU A 286 1.90 24.21 6.37
CA LEU A 286 2.27 25.24 5.40
C LEU A 286 3.76 25.19 5.03
N SER A 287 4.63 24.77 5.93
CA SER A 287 6.03 24.46 5.61
C SER A 287 6.15 23.27 4.66
N VAL A 288 5.30 22.24 4.84
CA VAL A 288 5.18 21.09 3.92
C VAL A 288 4.44 21.48 2.62
N LEU A 289 3.45 22.38 2.67
CA LEU A 289 2.67 22.87 1.52
C LEU A 289 3.49 23.83 0.65
N LYS A 290 4.45 24.58 1.23
CA LYS A 290 5.35 25.47 0.47
C LYS A 290 6.28 24.70 -0.46
N SER A 291 6.74 23.50 -0.09
CA SER A 291 7.57 22.65 -0.96
C SER A 291 6.77 21.90 -2.04
N HIS A 292 5.44 21.75 -1.87
CA HIS A 292 4.58 20.97 -2.77
C HIS A 292 3.40 21.75 -3.35
N SER A 293 3.57 23.06 -3.60
CA SER A 293 2.52 23.96 -4.13
C SER A 293 1.85 23.50 -5.45
N ILE A 294 2.53 22.66 -6.22
CA ILE A 294 2.01 22.03 -7.44
C ILE A 294 0.96 20.96 -7.09
N LEU A 295 1.21 20.17 -6.05
CA LEU A 295 0.34 19.10 -5.58
C LEU A 295 -1.04 19.67 -5.20
N LEU A 296 -1.08 20.79 -4.48
CA LEU A 296 -2.34 21.45 -4.11
C LEU A 296 -3.15 22.00 -5.28
N LYS A 297 -2.49 22.37 -6.38
CA LYS A 297 -3.16 22.96 -7.55
C LYS A 297 -3.73 21.91 -8.50
N HIS A 298 -3.11 20.73 -8.52
CA HIS A 298 -3.39 19.70 -9.53
C HIS A 298 -3.89 18.37 -8.95
N LEU A 299 -3.85 18.18 -7.63
CA LEU A 299 -4.37 16.98 -6.99
C LEU A 299 -5.89 16.90 -7.14
N GLN A 300 -6.36 15.91 -7.88
CA GLN A 300 -7.77 15.58 -8.03
C GLN A 300 -8.06 14.24 -7.35
N ILE A 301 -8.35 14.27 -6.04
CA ILE A 301 -8.92 13.11 -5.35
C ILE A 301 -10.43 13.16 -5.59
N THR A 302 -10.93 12.22 -6.38
CA THR A 302 -12.34 12.16 -6.82
C THR A 302 -13.18 11.24 -5.94
N ALA A 303 -12.58 10.64 -4.91
CA ALA A 303 -13.19 9.62 -4.04
C ALA A 303 -13.68 8.41 -4.84
N CYS A 304 -12.98 8.07 -5.93
CA CYS A 304 -13.21 6.84 -6.67
C CYS A 304 -12.63 5.63 -5.92
N HIS A 305 -12.95 4.41 -6.39
CA HIS A 305 -12.42 3.17 -5.82
C HIS A 305 -10.88 3.16 -5.80
N GLU A 306 -10.23 3.68 -6.84
CA GLU A 306 -8.76 3.73 -6.89
C GLU A 306 -8.17 4.68 -5.83
N ASP A 307 -8.87 5.77 -5.46
CA ASP A 307 -8.44 6.66 -4.38
C ASP A 307 -8.60 6.00 -3.01
N PHE A 308 -9.62 5.15 -2.86
CA PHE A 308 -9.81 4.32 -1.69
C PHE A 308 -8.67 3.31 -1.51
N GLU A 309 -8.30 2.59 -2.58
CA GLU A 309 -7.16 1.66 -2.58
C GLU A 309 -5.84 2.38 -2.31
N MET A 310 -5.60 3.52 -2.97
CA MET A 310 -4.43 4.36 -2.72
C MET A 310 -4.30 4.69 -1.24
N LYS A 311 -5.40 5.07 -0.58
CA LYS A 311 -5.38 5.46 0.84
C LYS A 311 -4.97 4.31 1.75
N LYS A 312 -5.44 3.09 1.47
CA LYS A 312 -4.99 1.89 2.20
C LYS A 312 -3.51 1.63 1.99
N LEU A 313 -3.04 1.71 0.74
CA LEU A 313 -1.63 1.51 0.39
C LEU A 313 -0.71 2.57 1.03
N LEU A 314 -1.14 3.83 1.11
CA LEU A 314 -0.39 4.89 1.80
C LEU A 314 -0.19 4.56 3.28
N TYR A 315 -1.25 4.13 3.98
CA TYR A 315 -1.16 3.75 5.39
C TYR A 315 -0.26 2.53 5.61
N MET A 316 -0.34 1.53 4.74
CA MET A 316 0.54 0.36 4.78
C MET A 316 2.00 0.74 4.56
N THR A 317 2.26 1.61 3.59
CA THR A 317 3.62 2.13 3.30
C THR A 317 4.19 2.85 4.52
N LEU A 318 3.41 3.71 5.19
CA LEU A 318 3.86 4.42 6.39
C LEU A 318 4.12 3.49 7.57
N CYS A 319 3.33 2.41 7.72
CA CYS A 319 3.61 1.38 8.72
C CYS A 319 4.94 0.67 8.43
N SER A 320 5.22 0.33 7.17
CA SER A 320 6.50 -0.24 6.76
C SER A 320 7.67 0.71 7.05
N LEU A 321 7.52 2.00 6.73
CA LEU A 321 8.54 3.03 6.96
C LEU A 321 8.75 3.36 8.44
N SER A 322 7.74 3.19 9.30
CA SER A 322 7.83 3.51 10.73
C SER A 322 8.87 2.69 11.51
N LYS A 323 9.36 1.59 10.91
CA LYS A 323 10.48 0.81 11.44
C LYS A 323 11.78 1.63 11.51
N TYR A 324 11.89 2.73 10.76
CA TYR A 324 13.05 3.61 10.73
C TYR A 324 12.87 4.80 11.67
N PRO A 325 13.74 4.98 12.69
CA PRO A 325 13.62 6.09 13.64
C PRO A 325 13.63 7.48 13.00
N SER A 326 14.32 7.66 11.87
CA SER A 326 14.35 8.93 11.11
C SER A 326 13.00 9.32 10.51
N VAL A 327 12.07 8.37 10.36
CA VAL A 327 10.72 8.61 9.83
C VAL A 327 9.78 9.12 10.93
N LEU A 328 9.99 8.73 12.20
CA LEU A 328 9.08 9.06 13.31
C LEU A 328 8.83 10.57 13.50
N PRO A 329 9.84 11.46 13.43
CA PRO A 329 9.62 12.91 13.47
C PRO A 329 8.71 13.41 12.35
N ILE A 330 8.85 12.85 11.13
CA ILE A 330 8.04 13.24 9.97
C ILE A 330 6.57 12.81 10.17
N LEU A 331 6.34 11.62 10.76
CA LEU A 331 4.98 11.16 11.10
C LEU A 331 4.30 12.07 12.14
N THR A 332 5.09 12.52 13.12
CA THR A 332 4.68 13.44 14.20
C THR A 332 4.33 14.81 13.63
N GLU A 333 5.24 15.41 12.88
CA GLU A 333 5.07 16.73 12.25
C GLU A 333 3.88 16.76 11.29
N GLY A 334 3.71 15.70 10.50
CA GLY A 334 2.58 15.53 9.58
C GLY A 334 1.26 15.11 10.26
N ARG A 335 1.24 15.01 11.60
CA ARG A 335 0.10 14.63 12.44
C ARG A 335 -0.63 13.38 11.95
N LEU A 336 0.11 12.36 11.54
CA LEU A 336 -0.45 11.12 10.99
C LEU A 336 -1.41 10.45 11.99
N LEU A 337 -1.03 10.38 13.26
CA LEU A 337 -1.87 9.78 14.30
C LEU A 337 -3.21 10.50 14.43
N LEU A 338 -3.23 11.83 14.38
CA LEU A 338 -4.47 12.61 14.42
C LEU A 338 -5.40 12.24 13.25
N ALA A 339 -4.83 12.10 12.04
CA ALA A 339 -5.58 11.70 10.85
C ALA A 339 -6.16 10.29 10.99
N LEU A 340 -5.39 9.32 11.50
CA LEU A 340 -5.85 7.95 11.74
C LEU A 340 -6.89 7.89 12.87
N PHE A 341 -6.67 8.59 13.98
CA PHE A 341 -7.61 8.70 15.10
C PHE A 341 -8.92 9.39 14.71
N SER A 342 -8.97 10.06 13.56
CA SER A 342 -10.20 10.62 13.01
C SER A 342 -11.20 9.53 12.56
N PHE A 343 -10.72 8.30 12.33
CA PHE A 343 -11.53 7.12 12.02
C PHE A 343 -11.97 6.37 13.29
N VAL A 344 -11.38 6.65 14.45
CA VAL A 344 -11.69 5.99 15.74
C VAL A 344 -12.94 6.62 16.34
N ARG A 345 -14.09 6.34 15.74
CA ARG A 345 -15.43 6.81 16.14
C ARG A 345 -16.51 5.85 15.66
N ASN A 346 -17.71 5.94 16.21
CA ASN A 346 -18.84 5.11 15.80
C ASN A 346 -19.19 5.27 14.31
N ASN A 347 -19.48 4.16 13.62
CA ASN A 347 -19.92 4.18 12.22
C ASN A 347 -21.46 4.24 12.14
N GLN A 348 -22.07 5.34 12.60
CA GLN A 348 -23.54 5.50 12.54
C GLN A 348 -23.98 6.13 11.21
N SER A 349 -24.88 5.44 10.49
CA SER A 349 -25.36 5.74 9.12
C SER A 349 -25.91 7.16 8.86
N THR A 350 -26.02 8.02 9.88
CA THR A 350 -26.74 9.30 9.87
C THR A 350 -25.84 10.53 9.64
N ALA A 351 -24.55 10.36 9.34
CA ALA A 351 -23.67 11.51 9.05
C ALA A 351 -24.09 12.18 7.72
N PRO A 352 -24.42 13.49 7.72
CA PRO A 352 -25.08 14.15 6.59
C PRO A 352 -24.18 14.38 5.36
N ARG A 353 -22.88 14.14 5.46
CA ARG A 353 -21.92 14.19 4.34
C ARG A 353 -20.82 13.16 4.59
N ARG A 354 -20.87 12.02 3.89
CA ARG A 354 -19.80 11.03 3.91
C ARG A 354 -19.14 11.04 2.54
N GLU A 355 -17.81 11.24 2.51
CA GLU A 355 -17.00 11.05 1.30
C GLU A 355 -17.03 9.59 0.83
N TRP A 356 -17.13 8.66 1.79
CA TRP A 356 -17.09 7.21 1.57
C TRP A 356 -18.42 6.56 1.96
N SER A 357 -18.79 5.49 1.27
CA SER A 357 -19.93 4.67 1.67
C SER A 357 -19.75 4.10 3.09
N VAL A 358 -20.83 3.57 3.67
CA VAL A 358 -20.78 2.94 5.01
C VAL A 358 -19.75 1.79 5.05
N ALA A 359 -19.66 1.03 3.95
CA ALA A 359 -18.76 -0.10 3.80
C ALA A 359 -17.30 0.33 3.63
N GLU A 360 -17.03 1.27 2.72
CA GLU A 360 -15.68 1.82 2.53
C GLU A 360 -15.17 2.51 3.80
N TYR A 361 -16.04 3.25 4.51
CA TYR A 361 -15.66 3.83 5.80
C TYR A 361 -15.35 2.75 6.84
N GLU A 362 -16.15 1.68 6.91
CA GLU A 362 -15.87 0.55 7.80
C GLU A 362 -14.50 -0.07 7.51
N GLU A 363 -14.17 -0.29 6.23
CA GLU A 363 -12.89 -0.85 5.83
C GLU A 363 -11.71 0.09 6.09
N LEU A 364 -11.84 1.39 5.79
CA LEU A 364 -10.82 2.39 6.14
C LEU A 364 -10.63 2.50 7.66
N GLN A 365 -11.71 2.39 8.44
CA GLN A 365 -11.63 2.37 9.89
C GLN A 365 -10.84 1.16 10.41
N LEU A 366 -11.10 -0.04 9.88
CA LEU A 366 -10.36 -1.23 10.27
C LEU A 366 -8.88 -1.13 9.87
N HIS A 367 -8.59 -0.62 8.66
CA HIS A 367 -7.21 -0.35 8.25
C HIS A 367 -6.52 0.67 9.15
N ALA A 368 -7.18 1.79 9.47
CA ALA A 368 -6.63 2.81 10.35
C ALA A 368 -6.33 2.25 11.76
N LEU A 369 -7.25 1.46 12.34
CA LEU A 369 -7.02 0.79 13.62
C LEU A 369 -5.84 -0.20 13.56
N SER A 370 -5.70 -0.94 12.46
CA SER A 370 -4.56 -1.82 12.23
C SER A 370 -3.23 -1.05 12.19
N CYS A 371 -3.19 0.07 11.46
CA CYS A 371 -2.02 0.94 11.41
C CYS A 371 -1.69 1.56 12.77
N LEU A 372 -2.70 2.00 13.52
CA LEU A 372 -2.51 2.51 14.87
C LEU A 372 -1.90 1.46 15.81
N CYS A 373 -2.20 0.16 15.64
CA CYS A 373 -1.59 -0.90 16.45
C CYS A 373 -0.05 -0.90 16.34
N ILE A 374 0.47 -0.53 15.15
CA ILE A 374 1.90 -0.44 14.85
C ILE A 374 2.46 0.91 15.30
N LEU A 375 1.75 2.01 15.00
CA LEU A 375 2.28 3.37 15.15
C LEU A 375 2.18 3.93 16.58
N CYS A 376 1.08 3.67 17.29
CA CYS A 376 0.89 4.20 18.66
C CYS A 376 2.01 3.81 19.64
N PRO A 377 2.50 2.56 19.72
CA PRO A 377 3.60 2.24 20.62
C PRO A 377 4.92 2.94 20.27
N LEU A 378 5.06 3.45 19.04
CA LEU A 378 6.23 4.22 18.59
C LEU A 378 6.07 5.73 18.84
N LEU A 379 4.84 6.22 19.01
CA LEU A 379 4.47 7.64 19.07
C LEU A 379 3.52 7.90 20.26
N LEU A 380 4.02 7.62 21.46
CA LEU A 380 3.23 7.67 22.70
C LEU A 380 2.75 9.08 23.08
N GLU A 381 3.55 10.10 22.79
CA GLU A 381 3.19 11.50 23.06
C GLU A 381 2.03 11.96 22.16
N ASP A 382 2.11 11.66 20.87
CA ASP A 382 1.02 11.90 19.91
C ASP A 382 -0.25 11.13 20.25
N PHE A 383 -0.12 9.89 20.73
CA PHE A 383 -1.26 9.10 21.21
C PHE A 383 -1.99 9.85 22.34
N MET A 384 -1.26 10.38 23.32
CA MET A 384 -1.84 11.18 24.41
C MET A 384 -2.42 12.50 23.89
N ALA A 385 -1.73 13.20 22.99
CA ALA A 385 -2.22 14.43 22.38
C ALA A 385 -3.52 14.22 21.59
N CYS A 386 -3.72 13.03 21.01
CA CYS A 386 -4.93 12.64 20.31
C CYS A 386 -6.09 12.19 21.24
N GLN A 387 -5.89 12.19 22.56
CA GLN A 387 -6.82 11.58 23.53
C GLN A 387 -7.10 10.11 23.20
N GLY A 388 -6.04 9.38 22.86
CA GLY A 388 -6.13 8.00 22.36
C GLY A 388 -6.91 7.07 23.28
N SER A 389 -6.64 7.10 24.59
CA SER A 389 -7.35 6.31 25.60
C SER A 389 -8.87 6.50 25.53
N THR A 390 -9.33 7.76 25.55
CA THR A 390 -10.76 8.10 25.56
C THR A 390 -11.45 7.63 24.30
N ARG A 391 -10.85 7.89 23.13
CA ARG A 391 -11.42 7.48 21.84
C ARG A 391 -11.53 5.96 21.72
N LEU A 392 -10.52 5.23 22.20
CA LEU A 392 -10.52 3.77 22.18
C LEU A 392 -11.54 3.16 23.13
N LEU A 393 -11.65 3.69 24.35
CA LEU A 393 -12.64 3.21 25.32
C LEU A 393 -14.07 3.47 24.84
N LEU A 394 -14.35 4.65 24.29
CA LEU A 394 -15.66 4.97 23.71
C LEU A 394 -16.00 4.08 22.51
N LEU A 395 -15.02 3.83 21.62
CA LEU A 395 -15.24 2.94 20.48
C LEU A 395 -15.44 1.48 20.93
N LEU A 396 -14.69 1.03 21.94
CA LEU A 396 -14.81 -0.30 22.52
C LEU A 396 -16.17 -0.48 23.20
N GLU A 397 -16.64 0.51 23.96
CA GLU A 397 -17.98 0.52 24.55
C GLU A 397 -19.06 0.43 23.47
N TRP A 398 -18.97 1.23 22.39
CA TRP A 398 -19.88 1.13 21.25
C TRP A 398 -19.88 -0.26 20.60
N CYS A 399 -18.74 -0.97 20.59
CA CYS A 399 -18.67 -2.34 20.08
C CYS A 399 -19.43 -3.37 20.93
N THR A 400 -19.81 -3.01 22.17
CA THR A 400 -20.56 -3.90 23.09
C THR A 400 -22.07 -3.68 23.04
N GLN A 401 -22.52 -2.60 22.41
CA GLN A 401 -23.93 -2.30 22.24
C GLN A 401 -24.60 -3.31 21.29
N LYS A 402 -25.85 -3.69 21.58
CA LYS A 402 -26.63 -4.71 20.84
C LYS A 402 -27.49 -4.13 19.70
N ASP A 403 -27.13 -2.96 19.19
CA ASP A 403 -27.80 -2.28 18.08
C ASP A 403 -27.60 -3.01 16.74
N ASP A 404 -28.58 -2.87 15.84
CA ASP A 404 -28.57 -3.41 14.49
C ASP A 404 -27.42 -2.82 13.66
N PHE A 405 -26.24 -3.44 13.73
CA PHE A 405 -25.09 -3.06 12.92
C PHE A 405 -25.09 -3.85 11.61
N LYS A 406 -25.47 -3.19 10.52
CA LYS A 406 -25.40 -3.76 9.16
C LYS A 406 -23.97 -3.68 8.60
N GLY A 407 -23.00 -4.17 9.37
CA GLY A 407 -21.61 -4.27 8.94
C GLY A 407 -21.50 -5.12 7.69
N HIS A 408 -20.72 -4.67 6.71
CA HIS A 408 -20.66 -5.36 5.41
C HIS A 408 -19.77 -6.61 5.48
N GLY A 409 -18.99 -6.74 6.56
CA GLY A 409 -18.06 -7.84 6.78
C GLY A 409 -16.81 -7.64 5.94
N ASN A 410 -15.65 -7.97 6.50
CA ASN A 410 -14.38 -7.95 5.78
C ASN A 410 -13.74 -9.33 5.89
N SER A 411 -13.57 -10.01 4.76
CA SER A 411 -12.95 -11.34 4.68
C SER A 411 -11.54 -11.34 5.27
N PHE A 412 -10.81 -10.23 5.15
CA PHE A 412 -9.44 -10.09 5.65
C PHE A 412 -9.33 -10.11 7.19
N TYR A 413 -10.38 -9.66 7.91
CA TYR A 413 -10.35 -9.52 9.38
C TYR A 413 -11.11 -10.64 10.11
N GLY A 414 -11.67 -11.60 9.37
CA GLY A 414 -12.18 -12.88 9.89
C GLY A 414 -13.52 -13.32 9.28
N ASP A 415 -13.64 -14.62 9.02
CA ASP A 415 -14.91 -15.29 8.71
C ASP A 415 -15.91 -15.12 9.88
N ASN A 416 -17.21 -14.95 9.56
CA ASN A 416 -18.30 -14.66 10.51
C ASN A 416 -18.32 -13.24 11.12
N SER A 417 -17.62 -12.26 10.55
CA SER A 417 -17.62 -10.86 11.01
C SER A 417 -18.77 -10.01 10.46
N ARG A 418 -19.44 -10.45 9.37
CA ARG A 418 -20.51 -9.71 8.70
C ARG A 418 -21.69 -9.46 9.66
N GLY A 419 -22.16 -8.21 9.70
CA GLY A 419 -23.23 -7.80 10.61
C GLY A 419 -22.83 -7.68 12.09
N THR A 420 -21.53 -7.71 12.42
CA THR A 420 -21.05 -7.58 13.81
C THR A 420 -19.96 -6.52 13.94
N LYS A 421 -19.74 -6.02 15.16
CA LYS A 421 -18.66 -5.06 15.49
C LYS A 421 -17.38 -5.77 15.97
N ASN A 422 -17.25 -7.08 15.71
CA ASN A 422 -16.18 -7.90 16.29
C ASN A 422 -14.79 -7.54 15.72
N ALA A 423 -14.70 -7.15 14.45
CA ALA A 423 -13.44 -6.74 13.85
C ALA A 423 -12.91 -5.44 14.52
N GLN A 424 -13.80 -4.45 14.72
CA GLN A 424 -13.49 -3.21 15.43
C GLN A 424 -13.09 -3.53 16.88
N LYS A 425 -13.87 -4.35 17.59
CA LYS A 425 -13.56 -4.79 18.96
C LYS A 425 -12.19 -5.43 19.07
N ARG A 426 -11.87 -6.37 18.17
CA ARG A 426 -10.58 -7.07 18.13
C ARG A 426 -9.42 -6.10 17.94
N LEU A 427 -9.52 -5.19 16.97
CA LEU A 427 -8.47 -4.21 16.71
C LEU A 427 -8.34 -3.16 17.82
N CYS A 428 -9.44 -2.70 18.42
CA CYS A 428 -9.40 -1.84 19.61
C CYS A 428 -8.65 -2.50 20.78
N LEU A 429 -8.92 -3.78 21.04
CA LEU A 429 -8.22 -4.53 22.09
C LEU A 429 -6.74 -4.72 21.76
N ARG A 430 -6.40 -5.06 20.50
CA ARG A 430 -5.00 -5.17 20.07
C ARG A 430 -4.25 -3.84 20.20
N LEU A 431 -4.90 -2.73 19.87
CA LEU A 431 -4.35 -1.39 19.98
C LEU A 431 -4.17 -0.97 21.45
N LEU A 432 -5.18 -1.20 22.30
CA LEU A 432 -5.03 -0.97 23.75
C LEU A 432 -3.88 -1.80 24.31
N PHE A 433 -3.80 -3.07 23.93
CA PHE A 433 -2.71 -3.95 24.32
C PHE A 433 -1.34 -3.43 23.86
N SER A 434 -1.20 -3.02 22.59
CA SER A 434 0.10 -2.56 22.07
C SER A 434 0.62 -1.32 22.81
N VAL A 435 -0.27 -0.44 23.26
CA VAL A 435 0.12 0.74 24.04
C VAL A 435 0.44 0.40 25.49
N VAL A 436 -0.38 -0.40 26.20
CA VAL A 436 -0.07 -0.77 27.61
C VAL A 436 1.15 -1.67 27.73
N ALA A 437 1.45 -2.46 26.69
CA ALA A 437 2.65 -3.30 26.63
C ALA A 437 3.96 -2.49 26.61
N THR A 438 3.90 -1.19 26.27
CA THR A 438 5.06 -0.28 26.38
C THR A 438 5.43 0.05 27.84
N LYS A 439 4.56 -0.31 28.80
CA LYS A 439 4.72 -0.03 30.24
C LYS A 439 4.86 1.45 30.58
N ASN A 440 4.35 2.34 29.72
CA ASN A 440 4.33 3.77 29.99
C ASN A 440 3.32 4.10 31.12
N GLU A 441 3.84 4.57 32.26
CA GLU A 441 3.04 4.81 33.47
C GLU A 441 1.95 5.87 33.28
N LEU A 442 2.20 6.92 32.49
CA LEU A 442 1.23 7.98 32.25
C LEU A 442 0.00 7.45 31.52
N ILE A 443 0.22 6.60 30.51
CA ILE A 443 -0.87 5.99 29.74
C ILE A 443 -1.61 4.95 30.56
N ILE A 444 -0.90 4.11 31.32
CA ILE A 444 -1.53 3.13 32.21
C ILE A 444 -2.43 3.83 33.22
N LYS A 445 -1.94 4.90 33.85
CA LYS A 445 -2.72 5.71 34.78
C LYS A 445 -3.93 6.35 34.12
N ASP A 446 -3.74 6.98 32.96
CA ASP A 446 -4.83 7.61 32.20
C ASP A 446 -5.94 6.61 31.82
N LEU A 447 -5.57 5.41 31.37
CA LEU A 447 -6.53 4.34 31.07
C LEU A 447 -7.28 3.86 32.32
N VAL A 448 -6.58 3.72 33.46
CA VAL A 448 -7.20 3.35 34.73
C VAL A 448 -8.20 4.42 35.19
N ASP A 449 -7.80 5.68 35.16
CA ASP A 449 -8.62 6.83 35.57
C ASP A 449 -9.87 6.96 34.68
N GLN A 450 -9.77 6.61 33.39
CA GLN A 450 -10.89 6.57 32.46
C GLN A 450 -11.75 5.29 32.55
N GLY A 451 -11.48 4.40 33.51
CA GLY A 451 -12.32 3.23 33.79
C GLY A 451 -12.08 2.03 32.86
N ALA A 452 -10.92 1.93 32.21
CA ALA A 452 -10.60 0.83 31.30
C ALA A 452 -10.75 -0.56 31.96
N MET A 453 -10.33 -0.70 33.23
CA MET A 453 -10.43 -1.98 33.95
C MET A 453 -11.88 -2.46 34.07
N ASN A 454 -12.80 -1.56 34.47
CA ASN A 454 -14.21 -1.91 34.65
C ASN A 454 -14.86 -2.28 33.32
N LEU A 455 -14.55 -1.54 32.25
CA LEU A 455 -15.05 -1.84 30.91
C LEU A 455 -14.56 -3.23 30.45
N ILE A 456 -13.26 -3.51 30.57
CA ILE A 456 -12.68 -4.79 30.13
C ILE A 456 -13.24 -5.96 30.95
N ILE A 457 -13.38 -5.82 32.27
CA ILE A 457 -13.99 -6.85 33.13
C ILE A 457 -15.46 -7.09 32.77
N SER A 458 -16.22 -6.03 32.46
CA SER A 458 -17.61 -6.13 32.00
C SER A 458 -17.72 -6.89 30.67
N ILE A 459 -16.81 -6.61 29.74
CA ILE A 459 -16.74 -7.31 28.45
C ILE A 459 -16.35 -8.78 28.63
N LEU A 460 -15.36 -9.06 29.48
CA LEU A 460 -14.90 -10.42 29.73
C LEU A 460 -16.01 -11.24 30.41
N SER A 461 -16.65 -10.70 31.44
CA SER A 461 -17.74 -11.38 32.16
C SER A 461 -18.93 -11.68 31.26
N SER A 462 -19.37 -10.73 30.42
CA SER A 462 -20.44 -10.99 29.44
C SER A 462 -20.09 -12.09 28.43
N SER A 463 -18.80 -12.23 28.08
CA SER A 463 -18.33 -13.27 27.16
C SER A 463 -18.18 -14.68 27.78
N LEU A 464 -18.14 -14.79 29.12
CA LEU A 464 -18.04 -16.09 29.81
C LEU A 464 -19.35 -16.88 29.78
N PHE A 465 -20.49 -16.19 29.66
CA PHE A 465 -21.82 -16.81 29.62
C PHE A 465 -22.27 -17.21 28.21
N CYS A 466 -21.46 -16.93 27.18
CA CYS A 466 -21.76 -17.30 25.80
C CYS A 466 -21.36 -18.76 25.54
N THR A 467 -22.34 -19.64 25.32
CA THR A 467 -22.14 -21.10 25.09
C THR A 467 -21.98 -21.48 23.62
N ALA A 468 -21.89 -20.49 22.71
CA ALA A 468 -21.65 -20.74 21.29
C ALA A 468 -20.24 -21.30 21.08
N LYS A 469 -20.06 -22.16 20.06
CA LYS A 469 -18.77 -22.75 19.65
C LYS A 469 -17.65 -21.72 19.80
N ASN A 470 -16.73 -21.95 20.76
CA ASN A 470 -15.57 -21.10 21.03
C ASN A 470 -14.78 -20.87 19.74
N CYS A 471 -15.06 -19.77 19.05
CA CYS A 471 -14.33 -19.38 17.85
C CYS A 471 -12.92 -18.94 18.28
N ILE A 472 -11.90 -19.34 17.51
CA ILE A 472 -10.49 -19.00 17.76
C ILE A 472 -10.32 -17.49 18.04
N ILE A 473 -11.06 -16.65 17.30
CA ILE A 473 -11.04 -15.19 17.42
C ILE A 473 -11.56 -14.71 18.78
N GLU A 474 -12.60 -15.35 19.34
CA GLU A 474 -13.14 -14.96 20.64
C GLU A 474 -12.15 -15.31 21.76
N ASN A 475 -11.50 -16.47 21.68
CA ASN A 475 -10.45 -16.86 22.62
C ASN A 475 -9.23 -15.93 22.54
N GLU A 476 -8.83 -15.51 21.34
CA GLU A 476 -7.78 -14.50 21.15
C GLU A 476 -8.14 -13.18 21.84
N MET A 477 -9.39 -12.70 21.67
CA MET A 477 -9.86 -11.48 22.34
C MET A 477 -9.88 -11.64 23.86
N LYS A 478 -10.36 -12.77 24.40
CA LYS A 478 -10.35 -13.07 25.85
C LYS A 478 -8.93 -13.06 26.41
N SER A 479 -7.99 -13.70 25.72
CA SER A 479 -6.57 -13.70 26.07
C SER A 479 -5.98 -12.28 26.06
N THR A 480 -6.27 -11.50 25.02
CA THR A 480 -5.81 -10.10 24.91
C THR A 480 -6.35 -9.23 26.04
N MET A 481 -7.63 -9.38 26.42
CA MET A 481 -8.22 -8.68 27.56
C MET A 481 -7.51 -9.00 28.88
N LEU A 482 -7.20 -10.27 29.13
CA LEU A 482 -6.47 -10.70 30.32
C LEU A 482 -5.06 -10.11 30.35
N LEU A 483 -4.38 -10.06 29.21
CA LEU A 483 -3.06 -9.44 29.09
C LEU A 483 -3.12 -7.94 29.36
N ILE A 484 -4.14 -7.22 28.87
CA ILE A 484 -4.33 -5.80 29.18
C ILE A 484 -4.52 -5.61 30.68
N LEU A 485 -5.44 -6.38 31.30
CA LEU A 485 -5.68 -6.31 32.74
C LEU A 485 -4.41 -6.61 33.55
N SER A 486 -3.59 -7.56 33.10
CA SER A 486 -2.31 -7.86 33.73
C SER A 486 -1.39 -6.64 33.76
N HIS A 487 -1.26 -5.90 32.65
CA HIS A 487 -0.43 -4.69 32.58
C HIS A 487 -1.02 -3.54 33.40
N LEU A 488 -2.34 -3.35 33.40
CA LEU A 488 -3.00 -2.29 34.18
C LEU A 488 -2.91 -2.52 35.71
N CYS A 489 -2.78 -3.78 36.13
CA CYS A 489 -2.66 -4.18 37.53
C CYS A 489 -1.20 -4.42 37.99
N GLU A 490 -0.23 -4.35 37.08
CA GLU A 490 1.19 -4.52 37.40
C GLU A 490 1.65 -3.34 38.28
N GLY A 491 2.32 -3.61 39.41
CA GLY A 491 2.88 -2.57 40.28
C GLY A 491 1.93 -1.85 41.25
N ASN A 492 0.59 -2.02 41.18
CA ASN A 492 -0.33 -1.31 42.07
C ASN A 492 -1.29 -2.26 42.83
N ALA A 493 -1.05 -2.45 44.14
CA ALA A 493 -1.83 -3.36 44.97
C ALA A 493 -3.31 -2.95 45.09
N HIS A 494 -3.63 -1.66 45.00
CA HIS A 494 -5.00 -1.16 45.06
C HIS A 494 -5.86 -1.59 43.86
N HIS A 495 -5.26 -1.80 42.69
CA HIS A 495 -5.96 -2.28 41.49
C HIS A 495 -6.27 -3.79 41.55
N LYS A 496 -5.60 -4.53 42.44
CA LYS A 496 -5.81 -5.96 42.66
C LYS A 496 -6.99 -6.24 43.61
N VAL A 497 -7.53 -5.22 44.26
CA VAL A 497 -8.67 -5.34 45.18
C VAL A 497 -9.96 -5.13 44.39
N SER A 498 -10.56 -6.23 43.94
CA SER A 498 -11.89 -6.19 43.35
C SER A 498 -12.93 -5.80 44.42
N PRO A 499 -13.91 -4.92 44.12
CA PRO A 499 -15.10 -4.73 44.96
C PRO A 499 -15.96 -6.00 45.06
N TYR A 500 -15.70 -7.00 44.20
CA TYR A 500 -16.42 -8.28 44.12
C TYR A 500 -15.77 -9.42 44.91
N THR A 501 -14.96 -9.14 45.94
CA THR A 501 -14.50 -10.17 46.90
C THR A 501 -15.63 -10.92 47.62
N LYS A 502 -16.90 -10.60 47.35
CA LYS A 502 -18.09 -11.35 47.79
C LYS A 502 -18.61 -12.41 46.82
N LEU A 503 -18.07 -12.55 45.60
CA LEU A 503 -18.59 -13.51 44.59
C LEU A 503 -17.93 -14.89 44.60
N TRP A 504 -16.89 -15.12 45.41
CA TRP A 504 -16.36 -16.47 45.62
C TRP A 504 -17.01 -17.09 46.86
N PRO A 505 -17.80 -18.18 46.73
CA PRO A 505 -18.23 -18.93 47.90
C PRO A 505 -16.98 -19.53 48.55
N LYS A 506 -16.75 -19.18 49.81
CA LYS A 506 -15.78 -19.86 50.67
C LYS A 506 -16.27 -21.28 50.93
N ASN A 507 -15.82 -22.22 50.12
CA ASN A 507 -15.89 -23.66 50.34
C ASN A 507 -14.46 -24.18 50.15
N HIS A 508 -13.78 -24.93 51.02
CA HIS A 508 -14.02 -25.49 52.35
C HIS A 508 -12.62 -25.75 52.95
N SER A 509 -12.49 -25.60 54.26
CA SER A 509 -11.54 -26.39 55.07
C SER A 509 -12.12 -27.76 55.33
#